data_AF-A0A9W7FX29-F1
#
_entry.id   AF-A0A9W7FX29-F1
#
_cell.length_a   1.000
_cell.length_b   1.000
_cell.length_c   1.000
_cell.angle_alpha   90.00
_cell.angle_beta   90.00
_cell.angle_gamma   90.00
#
_symmetry.space_group_name_H-M   'P 1'
#
loop_
_entity.id
_entity.type
_entity.pdbx_description
1 polymer ?
#
loop_
_entity_poly.entity_id
_entity_poly.type
_entity_poly.pdbx_seq_one_letter_code
_entity_poly.pdbx_strand_id
1 'polypeptide(L)'
;MVAYYFGEHIQESSNLNWVSYHAGRGDLVCSEDSGNCRFSHKPFWVQAITYYVVCFPATDVVSAFPLNGITLGNSLMGSYYGSMIRQVEGDRLKVTAFRLLGAVPPIIGACFVKELGTITAYTGVTGFIIAFTFPAILNIRSKETLREVGLKDETIYTRNIISDDWFSKGVSWFGVGLVVYVVMNLVTKG
;
A
#
# COMPACT_ATOMS: atom_id res chain seq x y z
N MET A 1 3.09 17.62 -25.57
CA MET A 1 1.72 18.17 -25.43
C MET A 1 1.26 18.25 -23.97
N VAL A 2 1.55 17.26 -23.11
CA VAL A 2 1.10 17.28 -21.69
C VAL A 2 1.84 18.35 -20.84
N ALA A 3 3.15 18.52 -21.05
CA ALA A 3 3.94 19.54 -20.32
C ALA A 3 3.41 20.99 -20.49
N TYR A 4 2.75 21.31 -21.60
CA TYR A 4 2.16 22.63 -21.84
C TYR A 4 0.98 22.94 -20.91
N TYR A 5 0.30 21.93 -20.36
CA TYR A 5 -0.85 22.11 -19.47
C TYR A 5 -0.52 21.94 -17.99
N PHE A 6 0.57 21.21 -17.69
CA PHE A 6 0.95 20.78 -16.34
C PHE A 6 2.27 21.38 -15.85
N GLY A 7 3.00 22.15 -16.67
CA GLY A 7 4.29 22.75 -16.31
C GLY A 7 5.48 21.79 -16.45
N GLU A 8 6.68 22.30 -16.14
CA GLU A 8 7.96 21.59 -16.38
C GLU A 8 8.40 20.66 -15.23
N HIS A 9 7.83 20.79 -14.04
CA HIS A 9 8.20 19.97 -12.88
C HIS A 9 7.21 18.83 -12.63
N ILE A 10 7.65 17.60 -12.88
CA ILE A 10 6.89 16.38 -12.58
C ILE A 10 7.19 15.95 -11.14
N GLN A 11 6.17 15.97 -10.29
CA GLN A 11 6.15 15.42 -8.95
C GLN A 11 5.86 13.91 -9.00
N GLU A 12 6.36 13.17 -8.01
CA GLU A 12 6.15 11.71 -7.88
C GLU A 12 4.67 11.33 -7.76
N SER A 13 3.87 12.21 -7.16
CA SER A 13 2.43 11.99 -7.00
C SER A 13 1.65 12.63 -8.15
N SER A 14 0.87 11.81 -8.86
CA SER A 14 0.07 12.24 -10.02
C SER A 14 -0.92 13.37 -9.71
N ASN A 15 -1.43 13.46 -8.49
CA ASN A 15 -2.33 14.54 -8.07
C ASN A 15 -1.58 15.88 -7.84
N LEU A 16 -0.34 15.86 -7.35
CA LEU A 16 0.47 17.07 -7.14
C LEU A 16 0.85 17.73 -8.47
N ASN A 17 0.93 16.96 -9.54
CA ASN A 17 1.13 17.49 -10.90
C ASN A 17 -0.01 18.39 -11.37
N TRP A 18 -1.19 18.33 -10.75
CA TRP A 18 -2.31 19.21 -11.08
C TRP A 18 -2.23 20.58 -10.41
N VAL A 19 -1.33 20.80 -9.45
CA VAL A 19 -1.19 22.11 -8.76
C VAL A 19 -0.82 23.22 -9.75
N SER A 20 0.03 22.90 -10.72
CA SER A 20 0.43 23.78 -11.82
C SER A 20 -0.59 23.84 -12.95
N TYR A 21 -1.68 23.05 -12.94
CA TYR A 21 -2.64 23.00 -14.04
C TYR A 21 -3.30 24.36 -14.31
N HIS A 22 -3.27 24.78 -15.57
CA HIS A 22 -3.80 26.08 -15.99
C HIS A 22 -4.74 26.00 -17.20
N ALA A 23 -4.99 24.81 -17.78
CA ALA A 23 -5.93 24.61 -18.89
C ALA A 23 -5.74 25.58 -20.10
N GLY A 24 -4.55 26.15 -20.26
CA GLY A 24 -4.28 27.19 -21.26
C GLY A 24 -4.94 28.57 -20.99
N ARG A 25 -5.42 28.85 -19.77
CA ARG A 25 -5.95 30.16 -19.35
C ARG A 25 -5.28 30.70 -18.08
N GLY A 26 -5.02 32.00 -18.06
CA GLY A 26 -4.40 32.73 -16.95
C GLY A 26 -3.17 33.50 -17.40
N ASP A 27 -2.70 34.43 -16.58
CA ASP A 27 -1.55 35.27 -16.88
C ASP A 27 -0.28 34.65 -16.28
N LEU A 28 0.76 34.51 -17.10
CA LEU A 28 2.08 34.07 -16.65
C LEU A 28 2.72 35.19 -15.84
N VAL A 29 2.75 35.04 -14.52
CA VAL A 29 3.50 35.92 -13.62
C VAL A 29 4.78 35.19 -13.26
N CYS A 30 5.88 35.66 -13.84
CA CYS A 30 7.22 35.17 -13.50
C CYS A 30 7.76 36.01 -12.34
N SER A 31 8.10 35.33 -11.25
CA SER A 31 8.74 35.98 -10.11
C SER A 31 10.23 36.13 -10.39
N GLU A 32 10.71 37.37 -10.51
CA GLU A 32 12.11 37.69 -10.84
C GLU A 32 13.11 37.06 -9.85
N ASP A 33 12.73 36.86 -8.59
CA ASP A 33 13.61 36.34 -7.54
C ASP A 33 13.83 34.82 -7.57
N SER A 34 12.95 34.05 -8.22
CA SER A 34 12.98 32.57 -8.12
C SER A 34 13.02 31.85 -9.47
N GLY A 35 12.99 32.57 -10.59
CA GLY A 35 12.93 31.98 -11.94
C GLY A 35 11.67 31.15 -12.20
N ASN A 36 10.73 31.12 -11.25
CA ASN A 36 9.52 30.33 -11.31
C ASN A 36 8.39 31.16 -11.92
N CYS A 37 7.89 30.71 -13.07
CA CYS A 37 6.69 31.26 -13.68
C CYS A 37 5.45 30.53 -13.17
N ARG A 38 4.51 31.27 -12.57
CA ARG A 38 3.23 30.73 -12.11
C ARG A 38 2.09 31.45 -12.81
N PHE A 39 1.05 30.70 -13.17
CA PHE A 39 -0.17 31.29 -13.71
C PHE A 39 -0.99 31.93 -12.58
N SER A 40 -1.09 33.26 -12.59
CA SER A 40 -1.99 34.03 -11.74
C SER A 40 -3.30 34.33 -12.50
N HIS A 41 -4.42 34.57 -11.81
CA HIS A 41 -5.75 34.76 -12.42
C HIS A 41 -6.33 33.54 -13.20
N LYS A 42 -6.33 32.35 -12.57
CA LYS A 42 -7.04 31.18 -13.13
C LYS A 42 -8.57 31.33 -12.96
N PRO A 43 -9.40 31.01 -13.96
CA PRO A 43 -10.86 31.03 -13.83
C PRO A 43 -11.34 30.03 -12.77
N PHE A 44 -12.48 30.33 -12.13
CA PHE A 44 -12.95 29.58 -10.96
C PHE A 44 -13.09 28.07 -11.21
N TRP A 45 -13.52 27.66 -12.41
CA TRP A 45 -13.70 26.24 -12.72
C TRP A 45 -12.36 25.48 -12.77
N VAL A 46 -11.27 26.13 -13.21
CA VAL A 46 -9.92 25.53 -13.22
C VAL A 46 -9.41 25.36 -11.79
N GLN A 47 -9.68 26.35 -10.93
CA GLN A 47 -9.36 26.25 -9.51
C GLN A 47 -10.15 25.12 -8.85
N ALA A 48 -11.46 25.03 -9.10
CA ALA A 48 -12.32 23.98 -8.55
C ALA A 48 -11.85 22.57 -8.97
N ILE A 49 -11.52 22.36 -10.25
CA ILE A 49 -10.98 21.07 -10.74
C ILE A 49 -9.64 20.75 -10.07
N THR A 50 -8.74 21.72 -9.97
CA THR A 50 -7.42 21.53 -9.35
C THR A 50 -7.55 21.14 -7.88
N TYR A 51 -8.37 21.87 -7.11
CA TYR A 51 -8.64 21.56 -5.71
C TYR A 51 -9.28 20.18 -5.55
N TYR A 52 -10.26 19.83 -6.39
CA TYR A 52 -10.89 18.52 -6.34
C TYR A 52 -9.88 17.41 -6.59
N VAL A 53 -9.09 17.48 -7.67
CA VAL A 53 -8.11 16.43 -8.03
C VAL A 53 -7.01 16.27 -6.96
N VAL A 54 -6.57 17.37 -6.36
CA VAL A 54 -5.53 17.34 -5.32
C VAL A 54 -6.07 16.82 -3.99
N CYS A 55 -7.26 17.28 -3.55
CA CYS A 55 -7.82 16.96 -2.25
C CYS A 55 -8.60 15.64 -2.22
N PHE A 56 -9.17 15.19 -3.34
CA PHE A 56 -9.99 13.99 -3.39
C PHE A 56 -9.27 12.74 -2.85
N PRO A 57 -8.02 12.43 -3.26
CA PRO A 57 -7.29 11.30 -2.69
C PRO A 57 -7.05 11.43 -1.18
N ALA A 58 -6.81 12.64 -0.68
CA ALA A 58 -6.61 12.87 0.75
C ALA A 58 -7.90 12.61 1.55
N THR A 59 -9.05 13.09 1.05
CA THR A 59 -10.35 12.84 1.68
C THR A 59 -10.71 11.35 1.68
N ASP A 60 -10.44 10.65 0.59
CA ASP A 60 -10.64 9.20 0.48
C ASP A 60 -9.83 8.45 1.55
N VAL A 61 -8.53 8.75 1.65
CA VAL A 61 -7.64 8.17 2.67
C VAL A 61 -8.10 8.47 4.09
N VAL A 62 -8.55 9.69 4.40
CA VAL A 62 -9.06 10.06 5.73
C VAL A 62 -10.27 9.20 6.12
N SER A 63 -11.13 8.86 5.16
CA SER A 63 -12.30 8.00 5.41
C SER A 63 -11.95 6.51 5.53
N ALA A 64 -10.98 6.03 4.75
CA ALA A 64 -10.56 4.62 4.76
C ALA A 64 -9.63 4.28 5.94
N PHE A 65 -8.85 5.24 6.43
CA PHE A 65 -7.84 5.02 7.46
C PHE A 65 -8.40 4.44 8.77
N PRO A 66 -9.48 4.99 9.37
CA PRO A 66 -10.05 4.43 10.60
C PRO A 66 -10.55 2.99 10.42
N LEU A 67 -11.16 2.69 9.26
CA LEU A 67 -11.66 1.36 8.95
C LEU A 67 -10.52 0.33 8.86
N ASN A 68 -9.42 0.71 8.21
CA ASN A 68 -8.22 -0.12 8.10
C ASN A 68 -7.56 -0.32 9.47
N GLY A 69 -7.48 0.73 10.29
CA GLY A 69 -6.95 0.65 11.66
C GLY A 69 -7.77 -0.27 12.57
N ILE A 70 -9.11 -0.21 12.48
CA ILE A 70 -9.99 -1.11 13.23
C ILE A 70 -9.83 -2.56 12.78
N THR A 71 -9.76 -2.80 11.47
CA THR A 71 -9.59 -4.15 10.91
C THR A 71 -8.28 -4.79 11.35
N LEU A 72 -7.19 -4.02 11.31
CA LEU A 72 -5.87 -4.49 11.75
C LEU A 72 -5.83 -4.71 13.27
N GLY A 73 -6.42 -3.81 14.04
CA GLY A 73 -6.53 -3.96 15.50
C GLY A 73 -7.33 -5.19 15.92
N ASN A 74 -8.45 -5.48 15.25
CA ASN A 74 -9.23 -6.68 15.50
C ASN A 74 -8.44 -7.96 15.14
N SER A 75 -7.68 -7.94 14.04
CA SER A 75 -6.83 -9.06 13.63
C SER A 75 -5.71 -9.32 14.64
N LEU A 76 -5.08 -8.26 15.16
CA LEU A 76 -4.06 -8.34 16.20
C LEU A 76 -4.63 -8.88 17.52
N MET A 77 -5.82 -8.40 17.90
CA MET A 77 -6.54 -8.88 19.07
C MET A 77 -6.87 -10.37 18.95
N GLY A 78 -7.28 -10.84 17.77
CA GLY A 78 -7.50 -12.26 17.50
C GLY A 78 -6.23 -13.09 17.55
N SER A 79 -5.12 -12.57 17.03
CA SER A 79 -3.82 -13.24 17.12
C SER A 79 -3.29 -13.35 18.55
N TYR A 80 -3.57 -12.38 19.42
CA TYR A 80 -3.07 -12.37 20.80
C TYR A 80 -3.97 -13.16 21.76
N TYR A 81 -5.29 -12.98 21.68
CA TYR A 81 -6.23 -13.61 22.61
C TYR A 81 -6.83 -14.92 22.12
N GLY A 82 -6.71 -15.25 20.83
CA GLY A 82 -7.13 -16.54 20.27
C GLY A 82 -8.54 -16.97 20.71
N SER A 83 -8.63 -18.07 21.45
CA SER A 83 -9.88 -18.64 21.96
C SER A 83 -10.62 -17.77 23.00
N MET A 84 -9.94 -16.79 23.61
CA MET A 84 -10.52 -15.89 24.63
C MET A 84 -11.07 -14.59 24.03
N ILE A 85 -11.06 -14.45 22.69
CA ILE A 85 -11.49 -13.21 22.02
C ILE A 85 -12.89 -12.77 22.46
N ARG A 86 -13.80 -13.73 22.64
CA ARG A 86 -15.20 -13.50 23.02
C ARG A 86 -15.37 -12.95 24.45
N GLN A 87 -14.39 -13.18 25.33
CA GLN A 87 -14.37 -12.60 26.68
C GLN A 87 -13.78 -11.19 26.68
N VAL A 88 -12.77 -10.94 25.84
CA VAL A 88 -12.09 -9.64 25.75
C VAL A 88 -12.88 -8.63 24.92
N GLU A 89 -13.73 -9.09 23.99
CA GLU A 89 -14.58 -8.22 23.16
C GLU A 89 -15.62 -7.43 23.97
N GLY A 90 -15.98 -7.91 25.16
CA GLY A 90 -16.83 -7.16 26.10
C GLY A 90 -16.15 -5.95 26.75
N ASP A 91 -14.81 -5.93 26.77
CA ASP A 91 -14.02 -4.87 27.38
C ASP A 91 -13.63 -3.82 26.33
N ARG A 92 -14.42 -2.75 26.25
CA ARG A 92 -14.22 -1.66 25.29
C ARG A 92 -12.84 -1.02 25.38
N LEU A 93 -12.21 -1.02 26.57
CA LEU A 93 -10.93 -0.37 26.79
C LEU A 93 -9.80 -1.19 26.16
N LYS A 94 -9.83 -2.52 26.34
CA LYS A 94 -8.87 -3.43 25.69
C LYS A 94 -9.05 -3.42 24.17
N VAL A 95 -10.29 -3.51 23.68
CA VAL A 95 -10.58 -3.45 22.24
C VAL A 95 -10.05 -2.14 21.64
N THR A 96 -10.28 -1.01 22.32
CA THR A 96 -9.79 0.29 21.85
C THR A 96 -8.27 0.38 21.89
N ALA A 97 -7.62 -0.17 22.92
CA ALA A 97 -6.16 -0.22 23.00
C ALA A 97 -5.53 -1.00 21.83
N PHE A 98 -6.10 -2.16 21.46
CA PHE A 98 -5.63 -2.93 20.31
C PHE A 98 -5.89 -2.23 18.96
N ARG A 99 -6.99 -1.48 18.84
CA ARG A 99 -7.27 -0.64 17.66
C ARG A 99 -6.32 0.55 17.55
N LEU A 100 -5.97 1.18 18.67
CA LEU A 100 -4.97 2.23 18.73
C LEU A 100 -3.58 1.68 18.39
N LEU A 101 -3.20 0.52 18.92
CA LEU A 101 -1.96 -0.16 18.55
C LEU A 101 -1.88 -0.46 17.04
N GLY A 102 -3.00 -0.69 16.37
CA GLY A 102 -3.04 -0.86 14.92
C GLY A 102 -2.90 0.46 14.13
N ALA A 103 -3.42 1.57 14.67
CA ALA A 103 -3.43 2.88 13.98
C ALA A 103 -2.19 3.75 14.29
N VAL A 104 -1.55 3.57 15.45
CA VAL A 104 -0.40 4.37 15.88
C VAL A 104 0.86 4.16 15.02
N PRO A 105 1.26 2.93 14.65
CA PRO A 105 2.47 2.73 13.84
C PRO A 105 2.41 3.43 12.47
N PRO A 106 1.30 3.39 11.71
CA PRO A 106 1.15 4.19 10.50
C PRO A 106 1.28 5.71 10.72
N ILE A 107 0.74 6.24 11.81
CA ILE A 107 0.83 7.69 12.13
C ILE A 107 2.27 8.08 12.43
N ILE A 108 2.97 7.27 13.25
CA ILE A 108 4.37 7.48 13.56
C ILE A 108 5.22 7.37 12.27
N GLY A 109 4.98 6.34 11.46
CA GLY A 109 5.66 6.14 10.18
C GLY A 109 5.49 7.32 9.22
N ALA A 110 4.29 7.91 9.16
CA ALA A 110 4.01 9.10 8.35
C ALA A 110 4.80 10.35 8.81
N CYS A 111 5.23 10.42 10.07
CA CYS A 111 6.09 11.50 10.54
C CYS A 111 7.53 11.38 10.02
N PHE A 112 8.03 10.15 9.84
CA PHE A 112 9.41 9.86 9.46
C PHE A 112 9.62 9.74 7.95
N VAL A 113 8.67 9.19 7.21
CA VAL A 113 8.78 8.97 5.76
C VAL A 113 7.81 9.88 5.03
N LYS A 114 8.34 10.86 4.32
CA LYS A 114 7.55 11.83 3.54
C LYS A 114 7.61 11.60 2.03
N GLU A 115 8.52 10.76 1.57
CA GLU A 115 8.72 10.46 0.16
C GLU A 115 7.80 9.31 -0.27
N LEU A 116 6.80 9.64 -1.10
CA LEU A 116 5.77 8.71 -1.56
C LEU A 116 6.35 7.61 -2.46
N GLY A 117 7.37 7.93 -3.26
CA GLY A 117 8.10 6.95 -4.07
C GLY A 117 8.71 5.85 -3.22
N THR A 118 9.40 6.22 -2.14
CA THR A 118 10.02 5.29 -1.19
C THR A 118 8.97 4.42 -0.49
N ILE A 119 7.88 5.02 0.01
CA ILE A 119 6.78 4.26 0.64
C ILE A 119 6.19 3.23 -0.32
N THR A 120 5.86 3.65 -1.55
CA THR A 120 5.25 2.79 -2.57
C THR A 120 6.19 1.64 -2.96
N ALA A 121 7.49 1.91 -3.06
CA ALA A 121 8.49 0.88 -3.31
C ALA A 121 8.47 -0.18 -2.20
N TYR A 122 8.56 0.24 -0.93
CA TYR A 122 8.51 -0.67 0.24
C TYR A 122 7.20 -1.47 0.33
N THR A 123 6.06 -0.81 0.11
CA THR A 123 4.75 -1.47 0.08
C THR A 123 4.67 -2.49 -1.05
N GLY A 124 5.21 -2.17 -2.23
CA GLY A 124 5.29 -3.09 -3.36
C GLY A 124 6.06 -4.37 -3.02
N VAL A 125 7.22 -4.25 -2.36
CA VAL A 125 8.00 -5.42 -1.90
C VAL A 125 7.18 -6.29 -0.96
N THR A 126 6.55 -5.66 0.02
CA THR A 126 5.75 -6.34 1.03
C THR A 126 4.56 -7.06 0.39
N GLY A 127 3.92 -6.43 -0.61
CA GLY A 127 2.88 -7.04 -1.42
C GLY A 127 3.37 -8.28 -2.17
N PHE A 128 4.55 -8.23 -2.78
CA PHE A 128 5.15 -9.38 -3.45
C PHE A 128 5.49 -10.53 -2.49
N ILE A 129 6.03 -10.21 -1.30
CA ILE A 129 6.27 -11.20 -0.23
C ILE A 129 4.97 -11.93 0.08
N ILE A 130 3.92 -11.17 0.41
CA ILE A 130 2.65 -11.75 0.83
C ILE A 130 1.99 -12.51 -0.32
N ALA A 131 1.99 -11.98 -1.54
CA ALA A 131 1.32 -12.59 -2.69
C ALA A 131 1.97 -13.91 -3.15
N PHE A 132 3.29 -14.03 -3.10
CA PHE A 132 4.00 -15.22 -3.58
C PHE A 132 4.41 -16.19 -2.48
N THR A 133 4.81 -15.68 -1.31
CA THR A 133 5.34 -16.51 -0.23
C THR A 133 4.22 -17.13 0.59
N PHE A 134 3.18 -16.36 0.91
CA PHE A 134 2.13 -16.81 1.82
C PHE A 134 1.29 -17.95 1.22
N PRO A 135 0.80 -17.86 -0.04
CA PRO A 135 0.10 -18.99 -0.67
C PRO A 135 0.97 -20.22 -0.85
N ALA A 136 2.27 -20.05 -1.16
CA ALA A 136 3.19 -21.17 -1.33
C ALA A 136 3.42 -21.94 -0.02
N ILE A 137 3.66 -21.23 1.08
CA ILE A 137 3.84 -21.86 2.41
C ILE A 137 2.54 -22.52 2.85
N LEU A 138 1.39 -21.84 2.69
CA LEU A 138 0.09 -22.42 3.02
C LEU A 138 -0.19 -23.70 2.24
N ASN A 139 0.16 -23.75 0.95
CA ASN A 139 0.00 -24.95 0.14
C ASN A 139 0.87 -26.11 0.65
N ILE A 140 2.14 -25.86 0.95
CA ILE A 140 3.07 -26.88 1.47
C ILE A 140 2.59 -27.41 2.83
N ARG A 141 2.26 -26.51 3.76
CA ARG A 141 1.78 -26.90 5.10
C ARG A 141 0.43 -27.61 5.03
N SER A 142 -0.47 -27.21 4.14
CA SER A 142 -1.73 -27.90 3.92
C SER A 142 -1.51 -29.36 3.49
N LYS A 143 -0.58 -29.60 2.54
CA LYS A 143 -0.19 -30.96 2.13
C LYS A 143 0.44 -31.77 3.27
N GLU A 144 1.32 -31.17 4.07
CA GLU A 144 1.92 -31.83 5.25
C GLU A 144 0.85 -32.26 6.26
N THR A 145 -0.06 -31.37 6.63
CA THR A 145 -1.16 -31.67 7.57
C THR A 145 -2.08 -32.77 7.02
N LEU A 146 -2.40 -32.78 5.72
CA LEU A 146 -3.20 -33.84 5.11
C LEU A 146 -2.51 -35.22 5.18
N ARG A 147 -1.19 -35.25 4.99
CA ARG A 147 -0.38 -36.47 5.13
C ARG A 147 -0.34 -36.97 6.57
N GLU A 148 -0.28 -36.06 7.56
CA GLU A 148 -0.33 -36.42 8.98
C GLU A 148 -1.69 -37.00 9.40
N VAL A 149 -2.78 -36.50 8.82
CA VAL A 149 -4.15 -36.99 9.08
C VAL A 149 -4.50 -38.24 8.24
N GLY A 150 -3.60 -38.66 7.35
CA GLY A 150 -3.79 -39.86 6.49
C GLY A 150 -4.82 -39.66 5.38
N LEU A 151 -5.14 -38.41 5.03
CA LEU A 151 -6.06 -38.07 3.95
C LEU A 151 -5.29 -37.89 2.64
N LYS A 152 -5.95 -38.26 1.53
CA LYS A 152 -5.38 -38.11 0.19
C LYS A 152 -5.19 -36.62 -0.11
N ASP A 153 -3.98 -36.27 -0.50
CA ASP A 153 -3.48 -34.93 -0.83
C ASP A 153 -4.03 -34.36 -2.14
N GLU A 154 -4.67 -35.20 -2.96
CA GLU A 154 -5.26 -34.84 -4.24
C GLU A 154 -6.77 -34.55 -4.10
N THR A 155 -7.14 -33.28 -4.28
CA THR A 155 -8.56 -32.88 -4.46
C THR A 155 -9.00 -33.02 -5.92
N ILE A 156 -10.32 -33.05 -6.18
CA ILE A 156 -10.91 -33.08 -7.54
C ILE A 156 -10.45 -31.89 -8.42
N TYR A 157 -9.97 -30.81 -7.81
CA TYR A 157 -9.47 -29.62 -8.50
C TYR A 157 -7.94 -29.62 -8.72
N THR A 158 -7.26 -30.71 -8.36
CA THR A 158 -5.82 -30.87 -8.52
C THR A 158 -5.47 -31.10 -9.98
N ARG A 159 -5.00 -30.05 -10.67
CA ARG A 159 -4.40 -30.16 -12.00
C ARG A 159 -2.91 -30.45 -11.88
N ASN A 160 -2.43 -31.49 -12.57
CA ASN A 160 -1.03 -31.96 -12.58
C ASN A 160 0.03 -30.88 -12.79
N ILE A 161 -0.30 -29.76 -13.43
CA ILE A 161 0.65 -28.69 -13.77
C ILE A 161 0.91 -27.73 -12.58
N ILE A 162 -0.10 -27.51 -11.73
CA ILE A 162 -0.04 -26.57 -10.59
C ILE A 162 0.29 -27.31 -9.29
N SER A 163 -0.08 -28.59 -9.20
CA SER A 163 0.13 -29.42 -8.02
C SER A 163 1.55 -29.98 -7.89
N ASP A 164 2.34 -29.92 -8.97
CA ASP A 164 3.70 -30.47 -8.95
C ASP A 164 4.55 -29.73 -7.91
N ASP A 165 5.23 -30.49 -7.05
CA ASP A 165 6.04 -29.95 -5.96
C ASP A 165 7.17 -29.05 -6.49
N TRP A 166 7.56 -29.25 -7.75
CA TRP A 166 8.47 -28.37 -8.47
C TRP A 166 7.91 -26.95 -8.61
N PHE A 167 6.63 -26.79 -8.96
CA PHE A 167 6.03 -25.48 -9.21
C PHE A 167 5.90 -24.67 -7.91
N SER A 168 5.47 -25.31 -6.82
CA SER A 168 5.44 -24.66 -5.50
C SER A 168 6.84 -24.27 -4.99
N LYS A 169 7.84 -25.15 -5.17
CA LYS A 169 9.23 -24.83 -4.81
C LYS A 169 9.79 -23.70 -5.69
N GLY A 170 9.49 -23.69 -6.98
CA GLY A 170 9.88 -22.65 -7.93
C GLY A 170 9.28 -21.29 -7.60
N VAL A 171 7.98 -21.23 -7.30
CA VAL A 171 7.29 -19.99 -6.88
C VAL A 171 7.84 -19.49 -5.54
N SER A 172 8.13 -20.38 -4.59
CA SER A 172 8.72 -20.01 -3.31
C SER A 172 10.14 -19.44 -3.47
N TRP A 173 11.01 -20.09 -4.26
CA TRP A 173 12.35 -19.58 -4.57
C TRP A 173 12.33 -18.27 -5.36
N PHE A 174 11.41 -18.14 -6.31
CA PHE A 174 11.20 -16.90 -7.06
C PHE A 174 10.75 -15.77 -6.12
N GLY A 175 9.83 -16.06 -5.20
CA GLY A 175 9.42 -15.13 -4.14
C GLY A 175 10.60 -14.68 -3.29
N VAL A 176 11.40 -15.60 -2.75
CA VAL A 176 12.59 -15.28 -1.95
C VAL A 176 13.62 -14.48 -2.76
N GLY A 177 13.86 -14.85 -4.02
CA GLY A 177 14.79 -14.15 -4.91
C GLY A 177 14.36 -12.71 -5.19
N LEU A 178 13.06 -12.47 -5.42
CA LEU A 178 12.49 -11.13 -5.58
C LEU A 178 12.67 -10.27 -4.33
N VAL A 179 12.46 -10.85 -3.14
CA VAL A 179 12.64 -10.15 -1.87
C VAL A 179 14.09 -9.72 -1.68
N VAL A 180 15.04 -10.63 -1.90
CA VAL A 180 16.46 -10.34 -1.80
C VAL A 180 16.88 -9.27 -2.81
N TYR A 181 16.44 -9.41 -4.07
CA TYR A 181 16.73 -8.44 -5.13
C TYR A 181 16.25 -7.02 -4.78
N VAL A 182 15.05 -6.93 -4.22
CA VAL A 182 14.46 -5.64 -3.89
C VAL A 182 15.08 -5.03 -2.63
N VAL A 183 15.37 -5.82 -1.59
CA VAL A 183 16.12 -5.34 -0.41
C VAL A 183 17.51 -4.84 -0.81
N MET A 184 18.22 -5.55 -1.70
CA MET A 184 19.50 -5.10 -2.23
C MET A 184 19.37 -3.78 -3.01
N ASN A 185 18.33 -3.63 -3.85
CA ASN A 185 18.10 -2.38 -4.58
C ASN A 185 17.76 -1.21 -3.65
N LEU A 186 17.00 -1.45 -2.59
CA LEU A 186 16.66 -0.43 -1.59
C LEU A 186 17.87 0.01 -0.78
N VAL A 187 18.74 -0.92 -0.37
CA VAL A 187 19.99 -0.61 0.35
C VAL A 187 21.02 0.09 -0.55
N THR A 188 20.99 -0.14 -1.86
CA THR A 188 21.94 0.49 -2.81
C THR A 188 21.51 1.90 -3.22
N LYS A 189 20.22 2.24 -3.08
CA LYS A 189 19.65 3.53 -3.52
C LYS A 189 19.27 4.48 -2.38
N GLY A 190 19.18 4.00 -1.14
CA GLY A 190 19.03 4.83 0.07
C GLY A 190 20.37 5.22 0.65
#